data_AF-A0A971S6L1-F1
#
_entry.id   AF-A0A971S6L1-F1
#
_cell.length_a   1.000
_cell.length_b   1.000
_cell.length_c   1.000
_cell.angle_alpha   90.00
_cell.angle_beta   90.00
_cell.angle_gamma   90.00
#
_symmetry.space_group_name_H-M   'P 1'
#
loop_
_entity.id
_entity.type
_entity.pdbx_description
1 polymer ?
#
loop_
_entity_poly.entity_id
_entity_poly.type
_entity_poly.pdbx_seq_one_letter_code
_entity_poly.pdbx_strand_id
1 'polypeptide(L)' 'MELMNVGANYLREHVIQEARIHYTITNAGGAPNIVPKEAESWYFVRAPHRKDVEEITESLIKVAKVQP' A
#
# COMPACT_ATOMS: atom_id res chain seq x y z
N MET A 1 1.60 -2.18 8.99
CA MET A 1 1.47 -2.95 7.74
C MET A 1 0.03 -3.35 7.44
N GLU A 2 -0.66 -4.08 8.33
CA GLU A 2 -2.04 -4.51 8.07
C GLU A 2 -3.03 -3.36 7.77
N LEU A 3 -2.99 -2.28 8.56
CA LEU A 3 -3.82 -1.09 8.29
C LEU A 3 -3.53 -0.47 6.90
N MET A 4 -2.26 -0.50 6.47
CA MET A 4 -1.87 -0.01 5.15
C MET A 4 -2.44 -0.90 4.05
N ASN A 5 -2.36 -2.23 4.20
CA ASN A 5 -2.93 -3.18 3.24
C ASN A 5 -4.44 -2.99 3.12
N VAL A 6 -5.14 -2.82 4.25
CA VAL A 6 -6.59 -2.55 4.28
C VAL A 6 -6.91 -1.22 3.58
N GLY A 7 -6.20 -0.14 3.91
CA GLY A 7 -6.40 1.16 3.27
C GLY A 7 -6.11 1.13 1.77
N ALA A 8 -5.08 0.40 1.34
CA ALA A 8 -4.77 0.19 -0.08
C ALA A 8 -5.86 -0.60 -0.81
N ASN A 9 -6.49 -1.57 -0.14
CA ASN A 9 -7.61 -2.31 -0.71
C ASN A 9 -8.82 -1.39 -0.94
N TYR A 10 -9.18 -0.54 0.01
CA TYR A 10 -10.26 0.44 -0.18
C TYR A 10 -9.91 1.48 -1.25
N LEU A 11 -8.65 1.92 -1.32
CA LEU A 11 -8.21 2.88 -2.33
C LEU A 11 -8.39 2.33 -3.75
N ARG A 12 -8.32 1.00 -3.97
CA ARG A 12 -8.57 0.40 -5.29
C ARG A 12 -9.97 0.68 -5.83
N GLU A 13 -10.94 0.90 -4.95
CA GLU A 13 -12.32 1.23 -5.35
C GLU A 13 -12.47 2.72 -5.75
N HIS A 14 -11.45 3.53 -5.50
CA HIS A 14 -11.46 4.98 -5.66
C HIS A 14 -10.43 5.48 -6.68
N VAL A 15 -9.89 4.59 -7.51
CA VAL A 15 -8.99 4.92 -8.62
C VAL A 15 -9.65 4.63 -9.95
N ILE A 16 -9.12 5.20 -11.04
CA ILE A 16 -9.62 4.94 -12.40
C ILE A 16 -9.59 3.43 -12.72
N GLN A 17 -10.51 2.99 -13.58
CA GLN A 17 -10.72 1.57 -13.87
C GLN A 17 -9.48 0.90 -14.50
N GLU A 18 -8.61 1.64 -15.15
CA GLU A 18 -7.38 1.17 -15.79
C GLU A 18 -6.19 1.11 -14.82
N ALA A 19 -6.29 1.77 -13.66
CA ALA A 19 -5.23 1.76 -12.66
C ALA A 19 -5.20 0.42 -11.90
N ARG A 20 -4.00 -0.02 -11.50
CA ARG A 20 -3.83 -1.20 -10.65
C ARG A 20 -2.85 -0.90 -9.53
N ILE A 21 -3.19 -1.39 -8.35
CA ILE A 21 -2.34 -1.36 -7.15
C ILE A 21 -2.12 -2.81 -6.73
N HIS A 22 -0.90 -3.31 -6.86
CA HIS A 22 -0.51 -4.64 -6.39
C HIS A 22 0.49 -4.52 -5.25
N TYR A 23 0.54 -5.50 -4.37
CA TYR A 23 1.57 -5.55 -3.34
C TYR A 23 1.97 -6.98 -2.99
N THR A 24 3.19 -7.12 -2.49
CA THR A 24 3.70 -8.36 -1.91
C THR A 24 4.30 -8.06 -0.54
N ILE A 25 4.19 -9.02 0.37
CA ILE A 25 4.84 -8.95 1.69
C ILE A 25 6.26 -9.45 1.50
N THR A 26 7.24 -8.56 1.64
CA THR A 26 8.67 -8.92 1.51
C THR A 26 9.26 -9.32 2.86
N ASN A 27 8.70 -8.81 3.96
CA ASN A 27 9.05 -9.23 5.32
C ASN A 27 7.81 -9.12 6.22
N ALA A 28 7.30 -10.25 6.73
CA ALA A 28 6.15 -10.29 7.64
C ALA A 28 6.56 -10.19 9.13
N GLY A 29 7.86 -10.14 9.43
CA GLY A 29 8.39 -10.26 10.78
C GLY A 29 8.84 -11.68 11.13
N GLY A 30 9.03 -11.92 12.44
CA GLY A 30 9.51 -13.18 12.99
C GLY A 30 8.38 -14.12 13.43
N ALA A 31 8.54 -14.73 14.59
CA ALA A 31 7.56 -15.67 15.14
C ALA A 31 6.18 -15.02 15.37
N PRO A 32 5.06 -15.76 15.17
CA PRO A 32 3.70 -15.21 15.21
C PRO A 32 3.26 -14.72 16.60
N ASN A 33 3.93 -15.15 17.65
CA ASN A 33 3.67 -14.76 19.04
C ASN A 33 4.56 -13.61 19.52
N ILE A 34 5.40 -13.04 18.66
CA ILE A 34 6.31 -11.93 19.00
C ILE A 34 5.92 -10.73 18.14
N VAL A 35 5.75 -9.57 18.78
CA VAL A 35 5.51 -8.31 18.05
C VAL A 35 6.74 -8.01 17.18
N PRO A 36 6.60 -7.97 15.83
CA PRO A 36 7.74 -7.70 14.97
C PRO A 36 8.30 -6.29 15.18
N LYS A 37 9.62 -6.18 15.23
CA LYS A 37 10.30 -4.87 15.23
C LYS A 37 10.16 -4.16 13.88
N GLU A 38 10.15 -4.93 12.80
CA GLU A 38 10.10 -4.45 11.42
C GLU A 38 9.19 -5.37 10.59
N ALA A 39 8.52 -4.78 9.61
CA ALA A 39 7.75 -5.47 8.59
C ALA A 39 7.77 -4.63 7.31
N GLU A 40 7.74 -5.28 6.16
CA GLU A 40 7.92 -4.64 4.86
C GLU A 40 6.94 -5.21 3.83
N SER A 41 6.37 -4.31 3.02
CA SER A 41 5.59 -4.65 1.84
C SER A 41 6.04 -3.79 0.67
N TRP A 42 6.11 -4.41 -0.50
CA TRP A 42 6.41 -3.73 -1.75
C TRP A 42 5.12 -3.45 -2.50
N TYR A 43 4.89 -2.19 -2.87
CA TYR A 43 3.72 -1.74 -3.62
C TYR A 43 4.08 -1.38 -5.06
N PHE A 44 3.29 -1.88 -6.00
CA PHE A 44 3.39 -1.60 -7.42
C PHE A 44 2.13 -0.90 -7.92
N VAL A 45 2.28 0.30 -8.45
CA VAL A 45 1.20 1.13 -9.00
C VAL A 45 1.42 1.28 -10.51
N ARG A 46 0.38 1.02 -11.30
CA ARG A 46 0.35 1.29 -12.74
C ARG A 46 -0.95 1.96 -13.15
N ALA A 47 -0.87 2.89 -14.11
CA ALA A 47 -2.00 3.56 -14.72
C ALA A 47 -1.61 4.05 -16.13
N PRO A 48 -2.57 4.39 -17.02
CA PRO A 48 -2.29 4.85 -18.38
C PRO A 48 -1.48 6.14 -18.47
N HIS A 49 -1.67 7.07 -17.53
CA HIS A 49 -0.91 8.33 -17.48
C HIS A 49 -0.04 8.41 -16.24
N ARG A 50 1.12 9.06 -16.40
CA ARG A 50 2.09 9.25 -15.31
C ARG A 50 1.49 10.00 -14.12
N LYS A 51 0.66 11.01 -14.40
CA LYS A 51 -0.02 11.81 -13.37
C LYS A 51 -0.89 10.95 -12.45
N ASP A 52 -1.63 10.00 -13.02
CA ASP A 52 -2.48 9.09 -12.25
C ASP A 52 -1.64 8.20 -11.33
N VAL A 53 -0.48 7.72 -11.79
CA VAL A 53 0.47 6.94 -10.97
C VAL A 53 0.97 7.77 -9.78
N GLU A 54 1.34 9.03 -10.03
CA GLU A 54 1.86 9.94 -9.00
C GLU A 54 0.79 10.24 -7.94
N GLU A 55 -0.43 10.58 -8.35
CA GLU A 55 -1.56 10.86 -7.46
C GLU A 55 -1.95 9.66 -6.58
N ILE A 56 -2.02 8.46 -7.18
CA ILE A 56 -2.32 7.22 -6.46
C ILE A 56 -1.19 6.90 -5.46
N THR A 57 0.06 7.09 -5.86
CA THR A 57 1.23 6.85 -5.00
C THR A 57 1.23 7.79 -3.80
N GLU A 58 0.94 9.08 -4.00
CA GLU A 58 0.81 10.03 -2.90
C GLU A 58 -0.30 9.63 -1.92
N SER A 59 -1.43 9.15 -2.44
CA SER A 59 -2.54 8.67 -1.62
C SER A 59 -2.16 7.42 -0.82
N LEU A 60 -1.42 6.47 -1.41
CA LEU A 60 -0.86 5.32 -0.68
C LEU A 60 0.13 5.75 0.41
N ILE A 61 0.97 6.75 0.14
CA ILE A 61 1.89 7.31 1.16
C ILE A 61 1.09 7.93 2.30
N LYS A 62 -0.03 8.60 2.03
CA LYS A 62 -0.91 9.14 3.08
C LYS A 62 -1.54 8.02 3.92
N VAL A 63 -1.95 6.91 3.31
CA VAL A 63 -2.43 5.72 4.04
C VAL A 63 -1.35 5.13 4.94
N ALA A 64 -0.09 5.11 4.47
CA ALA A 64 1.04 4.59 5.25
C ALA A 64 1.43 5.50 6.44
N LYS A 65 1.19 6.81 6.31
CA LYS A 65 1.40 7.79 7.37
C LYS A 65 0.25 7.70 8.38
N VAL A 66 0.46 6.91 9.42
CA VAL A 66 -0.37 6.99 10.63
C VAL A 66 -0.22 8.42 11.19
N GLN A 67 -1.32 9.18 11.26
CA GLN A 67 -1.34 10.41 12.06
C GLN A 67 -1.10 10.03 13.53
N PRO A 68 -0.32 10.84 14.28
CA PRO A 68 0.12 10.53 15.64
C PRO A 68 -1.04 10.27 16.61
#